data_AF-M3IKU2-F1
#
_entry.id   AF-M3IKU2-F1
#
_cell.length_a   1.000
_cell.length_b   1.000
_cell.length_c   1.000
_cell.angle_alpha   90.00
_cell.angle_beta   90.00
_cell.angle_gamma   90.00
#
_symmetry.space_group_name_H-M   'P 1'
#
loop_
_entity.id
_entity.type
_entity.pdbx_description
1 polymer ?
#
loop_
_entity_poly.entity_id
_entity_poly.type
_entity_poly.pdbx_seq_one_letter_code
_entity_poly.pdbx_strand_id
1 'polypeptide(L)'
;MIVPIAKGGSDSYENLITTSMENNLLKFNFLLNEIEFVIKEKGNLKNWNGLIDWYKSYIQDKSIEFFDDSMKRWHNALIRYEKENGEM
;
A
#
# COMPACT_ATOMS: atom_id res chain seq x y z
N MET A 1 -18.37 -1.98 -3.55
CA MET A 1 -18.63 -0.55 -3.30
C MET A 1 -18.03 -0.23 -1.95
N ILE A 2 -17.23 0.84 -1.83
CA ILE A 2 -16.60 1.19 -0.56
C ILE A 2 -17.55 2.07 0.25
N VAL A 3 -17.91 1.60 1.45
CA VAL A 3 -18.90 2.23 2.34
C VAL A 3 -18.24 2.55 3.68
N PRO A 4 -18.35 3.79 4.19
CA PRO A 4 -17.87 4.11 5.53
C PRO A 4 -18.50 3.22 6.60
N ILE A 5 -17.73 2.84 7.62
CA ILE A 5 -18.24 2.08 8.79
C ILE A 5 -19.38 2.86 9.47
N ALA A 6 -19.26 4.18 9.60
CA ALA A 6 -20.31 5.04 10.15
C ALA A 6 -21.63 5.01 9.35
N LYS A 7 -21.60 4.55 8.09
CA LYS A 7 -22.77 4.35 7.22
C LYS A 7 -23.14 2.86 7.07
N GLY A 8 -22.63 1.98 7.93
CA GLY A 8 -22.93 0.54 7.92
C GLY A 8 -22.03 -0.30 7.02
N GLY A 9 -20.89 0.25 6.57
CA GLY A 9 -19.87 -0.54 5.87
C GLY A 9 -19.15 -1.53 6.79
N SER A 10 -18.68 -2.64 6.23
CA SER A 10 -17.92 -3.67 6.96
C SER A 10 -16.45 -3.29 7.11
N ASP A 11 -15.80 -3.78 8.17
CA ASP A 11 -14.33 -3.78 8.27
C ASP A 11 -13.76 -5.06 7.64
N SER A 12 -14.10 -5.27 6.35
CA SER A 12 -13.67 -6.45 5.59
C SER A 12 -12.82 -6.03 4.40
N TYR A 13 -11.97 -6.94 3.89
CA TYR A 13 -11.05 -6.65 2.79
C TYR A 13 -11.75 -6.13 1.53
N GLU A 14 -12.98 -6.57 1.28
CA GLU A 14 -13.81 -6.15 0.14
C GLU A 14 -14.25 -4.68 0.24
N ASN A 15 -14.19 -4.11 1.44
CA ASN A 15 -14.54 -2.73 1.75
C ASN A 15 -13.31 -1.84 2.05
N LEU A 16 -12.09 -2.36 1.84
CA LEU A 16 -10.84 -1.63 2.02
C LEU A 16 -10.18 -1.33 0.69
N ILE A 17 -9.66 -0.11 0.55
CA ILE A 17 -8.84 0.33 -0.59
C ILE A 17 -7.65 1.15 -0.08
N THR A 18 -6.57 1.17 -0.86
CA THR A 18 -5.44 2.08 -0.62
C THR A 18 -5.65 3.39 -1.37
N THR A 19 -5.21 4.49 -0.77
CA THR A 19 -5.27 5.83 -1.37
C THR A 19 -4.24 6.75 -0.70
N SER A 20 -4.06 7.96 -1.21
CA SER A 20 -3.19 8.97 -0.58
C SER A 20 -3.80 9.47 0.74
N MET A 21 -2.96 10.00 1.63
CA MET A 21 -3.42 10.62 2.87
C MET A 21 -4.42 11.76 2.61
N GLU A 22 -4.18 12.55 1.57
CA GLU A 22 -5.07 13.65 1.15
C GLU A 22 -6.47 13.14 0.78
N ASN A 23 -6.55 12.13 -0.08
CA ASN A 23 -7.84 11.55 -0.47
C ASN A 23 -8.53 10.84 0.71
N ASN A 24 -7.76 10.21 1.59
CA ASN A 24 -8.30 9.59 2.80
C ASN A 24 -8.92 10.63 3.74
N LEU A 25 -8.26 11.79 3.90
CA LEU A 25 -8.76 12.92 4.68
C LEU A 25 -10.03 13.53 4.04
N LEU A 26 -10.02 13.74 2.73
CA LEU A 26 -11.19 14.24 1.98
C LEU A 26 -12.39 13.28 2.08
N LYS A 27 -12.15 11.97 2.04
CA LYS A 27 -13.21 10.96 2.10
C LYS A 27 -13.97 11.00 3.42
N PHE A 28 -13.28 11.04 4.56
CA PHE A 28 -13.92 10.97 5.88
C PHE A 28 -15.07 9.92 5.92
N ASN A 29 -16.28 10.33 6.31
CA ASN A 29 -17.50 9.52 6.32
C ASN A 29 -18.34 9.63 5.04
N PHE A 30 -17.82 10.22 3.97
CA PHE A 30 -18.48 10.27 2.67
C PHE A 30 -18.31 8.96 1.90
N LEU A 31 -19.30 8.66 1.07
CA LEU A 31 -19.24 7.70 -0.02
C LEU A 31 -18.35 8.24 -1.14
N LEU A 32 -17.74 7.35 -1.93
CA LEU A 32 -16.83 7.78 -2.99
C LEU A 32 -17.51 8.64 -4.06
N ASN A 33 -18.78 8.39 -4.35
CA ASN A 33 -19.55 9.19 -5.31
C ASN A 33 -19.92 10.59 -4.77
N GLU A 34 -19.95 10.79 -3.45
CA GLU A 34 -20.23 12.10 -2.84
C GLU A 34 -19.03 13.07 -2.98
N ILE A 35 -17.83 12.55 -3.22
CA ILE A 35 -16.59 13.33 -3.39
C ILE A 35 -15.96 13.16 -4.79
N GLU A 36 -16.74 12.66 -5.75
CA GLU A 36 -16.29 12.40 -7.14
C GLU A 36 -15.01 11.54 -7.21
N PHE A 37 -14.76 10.71 -6.20
CA PHE A 37 -13.57 9.87 -6.14
C PHE A 37 -13.77 8.63 -7.01
N VAL A 38 -12.90 8.47 -7.99
CA VAL A 38 -12.91 7.33 -8.90
C VAL A 38 -11.84 6.32 -8.48
N ILE A 39 -12.29 5.09 -8.15
CA ILE A 39 -11.37 3.98 -7.92
C ILE A 39 -10.66 3.66 -9.24
N LYS A 40 -9.32 3.66 -9.21
CA LYS A 40 -8.50 3.23 -10.34
C LYS A 40 -8.36 1.71 -10.33
N GLU A 41 -8.25 1.13 -11.52
CA GLU A 41 -7.93 -0.28 -11.66
C GLU A 41 -6.59 -0.61 -10.98
N LYS A 42 -6.43 -1.87 -10.58
CA LYS A 42 -5.17 -2.34 -10.00
C LYS A 42 -4.04 -2.09 -11.00
N GLY A 43 -2.99 -1.40 -10.54
CA GLY A 43 -1.80 -1.17 -11.34
C GLY A 43 -1.06 -2.46 -11.71
N ASN A 44 -0.19 -2.38 -12.73
CA ASN A 44 0.70 -3.47 -13.10
C ASN A 44 2.08 -3.22 -12.49
N LEU A 45 2.54 -4.14 -11.62
CA LEU A 45 3.85 -4.03 -10.97
C LEU A 45 5.02 -4.04 -11.98
N LYS A 46 4.84 -4.61 -13.17
CA LYS A 46 5.84 -4.54 -14.26
C LYS A 46 6.01 -3.12 -14.80
N ASN A 47 4.99 -2.27 -14.68
CA ASN A 47 5.04 -0.88 -15.11
C ASN A 47 5.52 0.05 -13.99
N TRP A 48 5.11 -0.24 -12.75
CA TRP A 48 5.51 0.50 -11.56
C TRP A 48 5.36 -0.37 -10.31
N ASN A 49 6.49 -0.78 -9.72
CA ASN A 49 6.52 -1.59 -8.50
C ASN A 49 6.68 -0.75 -7.23
N GLY A 50 6.37 0.55 -7.27
CA GLY A 50 6.43 1.40 -6.07
C GLY A 50 7.84 1.65 -5.56
N LEU A 51 8.83 1.79 -6.46
CA LEU A 51 10.24 2.02 -6.15
C LEU A 51 10.95 0.86 -5.45
N ILE A 52 10.39 -0.36 -5.47
CA ILE A 52 11.03 -1.55 -4.89
C ILE A 52 12.41 -1.79 -5.53
N ASP A 53 12.53 -1.71 -6.86
CA ASP A 53 13.83 -1.93 -7.53
C ASP A 53 14.88 -0.89 -7.15
N TRP A 54 14.46 0.37 -7.05
CA TRP A 54 15.32 1.45 -6.59
C TRP A 54 15.79 1.19 -5.15
N TYR A 55 14.86 0.82 -4.27
CA TYR A 55 15.17 0.50 -2.87
C TYR A 55 16.15 -0.67 -2.76
N LYS A 56 15.92 -1.76 -3.51
CA LYS A 56 16.82 -2.92 -3.58
C LYS A 56 18.22 -2.50 -4.03
N SER A 57 18.30 -1.66 -5.05
CA SER A 57 19.59 -1.14 -5.53
C SER A 57 20.27 -0.26 -4.48
N TYR A 58 19.50 0.58 -3.79
CA TYR A 58 20.00 1.50 -2.77
C TYR A 58 20.50 0.79 -1.50
N ILE A 59 19.93 -0.36 -1.14
CA ILE A 59 20.25 -1.08 0.10
C ILE A 59 21.38 -2.10 -0.05
N GLN A 60 21.79 -2.45 -1.28
CA GLN A 60 22.77 -3.51 -1.54
C GLN A 60 24.10 -3.38 -0.79
N ASP A 61 24.54 -2.15 -0.51
CA ASP A 61 25.81 -1.83 0.15
C ASP A 61 25.63 -1.36 1.60
N LYS A 62 24.42 -1.49 2.18
CA LYS A 62 24.09 -0.95 3.51
C LYS A 62 23.69 -2.04 4.49
N SER A 63 24.11 -1.89 5.73
CA SER A 63 23.62 -2.75 6.81
C SER A 63 22.22 -2.31 7.25
N ILE A 64 21.29 -3.27 7.27
CA ILE A 64 19.94 -3.09 7.78
C ILE A 64 19.91 -2.78 9.29
N GLU A 65 21.00 -3.02 10.02
CA GLU A 65 21.07 -2.77 11.45
C GLU A 65 20.90 -1.29 11.81
N PHE A 66 21.32 -0.39 10.91
CA PHE A 66 21.18 1.06 11.05
C PHE A 66 19.75 1.56 10.86
N PHE A 67 18.82 0.69 10.49
CA PHE A 67 17.44 1.07 10.24
C PHE A 67 16.67 1.15 11.55
N ASP A 68 15.74 2.09 11.61
CA ASP A 68 14.71 2.05 12.65
C ASP A 68 13.81 0.82 12.49
N ASP A 69 13.05 0.51 13.53
CA ASP A 69 12.20 -0.67 13.58
C ASP A 69 11.12 -0.68 12.49
N SER A 70 10.64 0.49 12.07
CA SER A 70 9.65 0.61 11.00
C SER A 70 10.26 0.19 9.67
N MET A 71 11.44 0.73 9.32
CA MET A 71 12.14 0.37 8.10
C MET A 71 12.56 -1.11 8.09
N LYS A 72 12.99 -1.68 9.23
CA LYS A 72 13.28 -3.12 9.36
C LYS A 72 12.05 -3.96 9.06
N ARG A 73 10.86 -3.58 9.56
CA ARG A 73 9.61 -4.30 9.28
C ARG A 73 9.25 -4.27 7.80
N TRP A 74 9.38 -3.13 7.13
CA TRP A 74 9.12 -3.02 5.70
C TRP A 74 10.13 -3.81 4.85
N HIS A 75 11.41 -3.76 5.20
CA HIS A 75 12.44 -4.58 4.56
C HIS A 75 12.10 -6.07 4.67
N ASN A 76 11.80 -6.56 5.88
CA ASN A 76 11.45 -7.95 6.11
C ASN A 76 10.16 -8.37 5.38
N ALA A 77 9.19 -7.46 5.25
CA ALA A 77 7.98 -7.70 4.47
C ALA A 77 8.28 -7.89 2.99
N LEU A 78 9.18 -7.08 2.41
CA LEU A 78 9.64 -7.24 1.03
C LEU A 78 10.34 -8.59 0.84
N ILE A 79 11.32 -8.92 1.69
CA ILE A 79 12.05 -10.20 1.60
C ILE A 79 11.09 -11.40 1.71
N ARG A 80 10.07 -11.32 2.58
CA ARG A 80 9.04 -12.36 2.68
C ARG A 80 8.25 -12.49 1.39
N TYR A 81 7.80 -11.37 0.81
CA TYR A 81 7.08 -11.37 -0.46
C TYR A 81 7.90 -12.03 -1.58
N GLU A 82 9.18 -11.69 -1.72
CA GLU A 82 10.04 -12.26 -2.77
C GLU A 82 10.24 -13.78 -2.62
N LYS A 83 10.39 -14.27 -1.38
CA LYS A 83 10.47 -15.71 -1.10
C LYS A 83 9.21 -16.47 -1.49
N GLU A 84 8.05 -15.87 -1.24
CA GLU A 84 6.74 -16.49 -1.52
C GLU A 84 6.38 -16.45 -3.00
N ASN A 85 6.91 -15.48 -3.76
CA ASN A 85 6.52 -15.21 -5.16
C ASN A 85 7.61 -15.51 -6.19
N GLY A 86 8.78 -16.02 -5.77
CA GLY A 86 9.82 -16.53 -6.67
C GLY A 86 10.67 -15.46 -7.37
N GLU A 87 10.88 -14.31 -6.73
CA GLU A 87 11.70 -13.20 -7.26
C GLU A 87 13.13 -13.17 -6.67
N MET A 88 13.57 -14.29 -6.07
CA MET A 88 14.96 -14.57 -5.64
C MET A 88 15.48 -15.87 -6.24
#